data_AF-A0A497MX77-F1
#
_entry.id   AF-A0A497MX77-F1
#
_cell.length_a   1.000
_cell.length_b   1.000
_cell.length_c   1.000
_cell.angle_alpha   90.00
_cell.angle_beta   90.00
_cell.angle_gamma   90.00
#
_symmetry.space_group_name_H-M   'P 1'
#
loop_
_entity.id
_entity.type
_entity.pdbx_description
1 polymer ?
#
loop_
_entity_poly.entity_id
_entity_poly.type
_entity_poly.pdbx_seq_one_letter_code
_entity_poly.pdbx_strand_id
1 'polypeptide(L)'
;MPIVFQSFSGFACRGVFYELVKNWNSGLAEGLHANRSLKPFSTTPLMVSESGKIRIVYKRFKSPAIGYLTFKIFDEKLSEAFKGVLLKGLEKVDLSNVCVRVVEVSVSTKDFEEFISKAKPIKSFSLRFRSPCFFRRTPQAMLKAYPSRFS
;
A
#
# COMPACT_ATOMS: atom_id res chain seq x y z
N MET A 1 -15.39 -9.68 17.01
CA MET A 1 -16.22 -8.55 16.54
C MET A 1 -15.99 -8.34 15.05
N PRO A 2 -17.00 -7.94 14.26
CA PRO A 2 -16.81 -7.64 12.84
C PRO A 2 -15.99 -6.35 12.68
N ILE A 3 -14.99 -6.37 11.79
CA ILE A 3 -14.23 -5.16 11.44
C ILE A 3 -15.09 -4.30 10.52
N VAL A 4 -15.34 -3.06 10.94
CA VAL A 4 -16.10 -2.07 10.17
C VAL A 4 -15.21 -0.87 9.89
N PHE A 5 -14.98 -0.60 8.62
CA PHE A 5 -14.25 0.57 8.15
C PHE A 5 -15.22 1.73 7.92
N GLN A 6 -14.73 2.96 8.06
CA GLN A 6 -15.53 4.17 7.78
C GLN A 6 -16.02 4.22 6.31
N SER A 7 -15.15 3.87 5.36
CA SER A 7 -15.47 3.88 3.93
C SER A 7 -14.65 2.87 3.12
N PHE A 8 -13.39 3.20 2.84
CA PHE A 8 -12.44 2.40 2.07
C PHE A 8 -11.34 1.89 3.00
N SER A 9 -11.11 0.58 3.03
CA SER A 9 -10.14 -0.05 3.94
C SER A 9 -8.70 0.42 3.74
N GLY A 10 -8.36 0.98 2.57
CA GLY A 10 -7.01 1.50 2.29
C GLY A 10 -6.53 2.54 3.29
N PHE A 11 -7.42 3.33 3.89
CA PHE A 11 -7.03 4.27 4.96
C PHE A 11 -6.57 3.54 6.23
N ALA A 12 -7.30 2.51 6.65
CA ALA A 12 -6.92 1.69 7.80
C ALA A 12 -5.64 0.89 7.53
N CYS A 13 -5.51 0.29 6.34
CA CYS A 13 -4.30 -0.41 5.91
C CYS A 13 -3.06 0.51 5.89
N ARG A 14 -3.24 1.77 5.51
CA ARG A 14 -2.17 2.78 5.61
C ARG A 14 -1.85 3.13 7.07
N GLY A 15 -2.85 3.11 7.96
CA GLY A 15 -2.64 3.23 9.40
C GLY A 15 -1.74 2.14 9.96
N VAL A 16 -2.00 0.88 9.58
CA VAL A 16 -1.14 -0.28 9.95
C VAL A 16 0.32 -0.02 9.57
N PHE A 17 0.57 0.48 8.35
CA PHE A 17 1.93 0.81 7.91
C PHE A 17 2.61 1.80 8.87
N TYR A 18 1.92 2.89 9.22
CA TYR A 18 2.47 3.91 10.10
C TYR A 18 2.71 3.39 11.52
N GLU A 19 1.81 2.56 12.06
CA GLU A 19 2.01 1.92 13.37
C GLU A 19 3.22 1.02 13.39
N LEU A 20 3.42 0.19 12.37
CA LEU A 20 4.59 -0.69 12.27
C LEU A 20 5.89 0.11 12.23
N VAL A 21 5.94 1.19 11.45
CA VAL A 21 7.11 2.08 11.42
C VAL A 21 7.30 2.75 12.77
N LYS A 22 6.23 3.27 13.39
CA LYS A 22 6.29 3.98 14.67
C LYS A 22 6.80 3.09 15.80
N ASN A 23 6.35 1.84 15.85
CA ASN A 23 6.76 0.85 16.85
C ASN A 23 8.23 0.45 16.70
N TRP A 24 8.80 0.59 15.49
CA TRP A 24 10.22 0.37 15.26
C TRP A 24 11.06 1.63 15.48
N ASN A 25 10.65 2.75 14.91
CA ASN A 25 11.31 4.04 14.95
C ASN A 25 10.27 5.17 14.84
N SER A 26 9.92 5.75 15.98
CA SER A 26 8.95 6.85 16.07
C SER A 26 9.37 8.08 15.26
N GLY A 27 10.65 8.45 15.28
CA GLY A 27 11.17 9.59 14.52
C GLY A 27 11.05 9.41 13.01
N LEU A 28 11.24 8.18 12.51
CA LEU A 28 11.02 7.86 11.10
C LEU A 28 9.53 7.97 10.73
N ALA A 29 8.63 7.51 11.60
CA ALA A 29 7.19 7.64 11.38
C ALA A 29 6.74 9.11 11.39
N GLU A 30 7.25 9.92 12.31
CA GLU A 30 6.98 11.36 12.40
C GLU A 30 7.47 12.11 11.16
N GLY A 31 8.71 11.86 10.72
CA GLY A 31 9.25 12.41 9.49
C GLY A 31 8.44 11.99 8.26
N LEU A 32 8.04 10.72 8.20
CA LEU A 32 7.17 10.22 7.14
C LEU A 32 5.77 10.83 7.18
N HIS A 33 5.25 11.24 8.34
CA HIS A 33 3.98 11.95 8.43
C HIS A 33 4.12 13.42 8.01
N ALA A 34 5.11 14.12 8.57
CA ALA A 34 5.32 15.56 8.39
C ALA A 34 5.67 15.95 6.94
N ASN A 35 6.35 15.08 6.20
CA ASN A 35 6.77 15.36 4.83
C ASN A 35 5.56 15.60 3.90
N ARG A 36 5.43 16.75 3.25
CA ARG A 36 4.31 17.04 2.33
C ARG A 36 4.50 16.47 0.91
N SER A 37 5.64 15.84 0.63
CA SER A 37 5.94 15.21 -0.65
C SER A 37 5.21 13.89 -0.86
N LEU A 38 5.38 13.31 -2.05
CA LEU A 38 4.94 11.95 -2.35
C LEU A 38 5.59 10.99 -1.35
N LYS A 39 4.76 10.19 -0.67
CA LYS A 39 5.27 9.19 0.27
C LYS A 39 5.97 8.08 -0.53
N PRO A 40 7.17 7.63 -0.13
CA PRO A 40 7.92 6.60 -0.85
C PRO A 40 7.42 5.19 -0.52
N PHE A 41 6.10 5.01 -0.42
CA PHE A 41 5.48 3.71 -0.23
C PHE A 41 4.05 3.72 -0.77
N SER A 42 3.50 2.53 -0.96
CA SER A 42 2.08 2.32 -1.25
C SER A 42 1.55 1.14 -0.45
N THR A 43 0.26 1.20 -0.14
CA THR A 43 -0.46 0.12 0.56
C THR A 43 -1.65 -0.30 -0.28
N THR A 44 -1.90 -1.60 -0.38
CA THR A 44 -3.18 -2.06 -0.92
C THR A 44 -4.31 -1.78 0.08
N PRO A 45 -5.56 -1.65 -0.37
CA PRO A 45 -6.68 -1.90 0.53
C PRO A 45 -6.64 -3.33 1.06
N LEU A 46 -7.39 -3.60 2.12
CA LEU A 46 -7.60 -4.97 2.57
C LEU A 46 -8.35 -5.71 1.47
N MET A 47 -7.82 -6.86 1.08
CA MET A 47 -8.51 -7.79 0.20
C MET A 47 -8.88 -9.04 0.98
N VAL A 48 -10.01 -9.66 0.67
CA VAL A 48 -10.44 -10.92 1.30
C VAL A 48 -10.87 -11.91 0.23
N SER A 49 -10.67 -13.20 0.50
CA SER A 49 -11.26 -14.26 -0.32
C SER A 49 -12.70 -14.50 0.11
N GLU A 50 -13.66 -14.26 -0.80
CA GLU A 50 -15.08 -14.58 -0.59
C GLU A 50 -15.57 -15.37 -1.80
N SER A 51 -16.11 -16.58 -1.56
CA SER A 51 -16.59 -17.49 -2.61
C SER A 51 -15.54 -17.78 -3.72
N GLY A 52 -14.28 -17.97 -3.32
CA GLY A 52 -13.16 -18.26 -4.24
C GLY A 52 -12.66 -17.05 -5.04
N LYS A 53 -13.17 -15.84 -4.78
CA LYS A 53 -12.73 -14.62 -5.46
C LYS A 53 -12.11 -13.64 -4.46
N ILE A 54 -10.96 -13.08 -4.83
CA ILE A 54 -10.35 -11.98 -4.09
C ILE A 54 -11.11 -10.69 -4.40
N ARG A 55 -11.66 -10.05 -3.37
CA ARG A 55 -12.32 -8.75 -3.49
C ARG A 55 -11.71 -7.72 -2.57
N ILE A 56 -11.84 -6.46 -2.97
CA ILE A 56 -11.47 -5.31 -2.14
C ILE A 56 -12.53 -5.09 -1.07
N VAL A 57 -12.07 -4.84 0.16
CA VAL A 57 -12.94 -4.47 1.28
C VAL A 57 -13.12 -2.97 1.30
N TYR A 58 -14.38 -2.53 1.20
CA TYR A 58 -14.76 -1.15 1.45
C TYR A 58 -15.13 -1.01 2.93
N LYS A 59 -16.41 -1.22 3.29
CA LYS A 59 -16.93 -1.00 4.64
C LYS A 59 -16.79 -2.21 5.57
N ARG A 60 -17.05 -3.43 5.08
CA ARG A 60 -17.09 -4.65 5.89
C ARG A 60 -16.89 -5.91 5.05
N PHE A 61 -16.61 -7.02 5.73
CA PHE A 61 -16.53 -8.37 5.17
C PHE A 61 -17.13 -9.39 6.13
N LYS A 62 -17.45 -10.59 5.64
CA LYS A 62 -17.94 -11.69 6.48
C LYS A 62 -16.75 -12.33 7.20
N SER A 63 -16.90 -12.51 8.51
CA SER A 63 -15.91 -13.19 9.37
C SER A 63 -16.37 -14.63 9.64
N PRO A 64 -15.46 -15.61 9.79
CA PRO A 64 -14.00 -15.50 9.65
C PRO A 64 -13.56 -15.39 8.17
N ALA A 65 -12.47 -14.66 7.92
CA ALA A 65 -11.85 -14.58 6.60
C ALA A 65 -10.34 -14.35 6.71
N ILE A 66 -9.60 -14.81 5.70
CA ILE A 66 -8.19 -14.46 5.53
C ILE A 66 -8.12 -13.16 4.72
N GLY A 67 -7.50 -12.16 5.33
CA GLY A 67 -7.26 -10.85 4.71
C GLY A 67 -5.83 -10.75 4.15
N TYR A 68 -5.70 -10.08 3.01
CA TYR A 68 -4.44 -9.82 2.34
C TYR A 68 -4.17 -8.32 2.35
N LEU A 69 -2.97 -7.95 2.81
CA LEU A 69 -2.46 -6.60 2.84
C LEU A 69 -1.03 -6.61 2.28
N THR A 70 -0.75 -5.72 1.34
CA THR A 70 0.58 -5.57 0.76
C THR A 70 1.07 -4.15 0.96
N PHE A 71 2.32 -4.04 1.41
CA PHE A 71 3.10 -2.81 1.41
C PHE A 71 4.15 -2.88 0.31
N LYS A 72 4.30 -1.80 -0.46
CA LYS A 72 5.42 -1.62 -1.39
C LYS A 72 6.19 -0.40 -0.95
N ILE A 73 7.49 -0.55 -0.75
CA ILE A 73 8.37 0.46 -0.20
C ILE A 73 9.39 0.82 -1.29
N PHE A 74 9.60 2.12 -1.50
CA PHE A 74 10.47 2.69 -2.54
C PHE A 74 11.58 3.56 -1.93
N ASP A 75 11.88 3.36 -0.65
CA ASP A 75 12.91 4.05 0.10
C ASP A 75 13.69 3.04 0.93
N GLU A 76 15.01 3.17 0.90
CA GLU A 76 15.93 2.21 1.52
C GLU A 76 15.82 2.25 3.04
N LYS A 77 15.76 3.45 3.65
CA LYS A 77 15.66 3.62 5.11
C LYS A 77 14.37 3.00 5.65
N LEU A 78 13.25 3.18 4.96
CA LEU A 78 11.99 2.52 5.32
C LEU A 78 12.03 1.01 5.11
N SER A 79 12.72 0.55 4.07
CA SER A 79 12.89 -0.89 3.82
C SER A 79 13.68 -1.56 4.95
N GLU A 80 14.77 -0.94 5.42
CA GLU A 80 15.53 -1.41 6.57
C GLU A 80 14.70 -1.40 7.87
N ALA A 81 13.90 -0.36 8.10
CA ALA A 81 12.99 -0.33 9.23
C ALA A 81 12.00 -1.50 9.19
N PHE A 82 11.43 -1.81 8.02
CA PHE A 82 10.53 -2.95 7.86
C PHE A 82 11.25 -4.30 8.01
N LYS A 83 12.49 -4.46 7.52
CA LYS A 83 13.29 -5.67 7.80
C LYS A 83 13.42 -5.88 9.31
N GLY A 84 13.69 -4.82 10.06
CA GLY A 84 13.71 -4.85 11.52
C GLY A 84 12.40 -5.32 12.16
N VAL A 85 11.26 -4.75 11.72
CA VAL A 85 9.92 -5.17 12.17
C VAL A 85 9.70 -6.67 11.93
N LEU A 86 10.11 -7.16 10.77
CA LEU A 86 9.92 -8.56 10.39
C LEU A 86 10.84 -9.51 11.17
N LEU A 87 12.10 -9.13 11.41
CA LEU A 87 13.05 -9.91 12.19
C LEU A 87 12.66 -10.02 13.68
N LYS A 88 11.97 -9.01 14.23
CA LYS A 88 11.41 -9.08 15.60
C LYS A 88 10.22 -10.05 15.72
N GLY A 89 9.66 -10.50 14.59
CA GLY A 89 8.43 -11.27 14.56
C GLY A 89 7.21 -10.37 14.55
N LEU A 90 6.34 -10.58 13.57
CA LEU A 90 5.06 -9.86 13.45
C LEU A 90 3.91 -10.84 13.63
N GLU A 91 3.40 -10.94 14.85
CA GLU A 91 2.32 -11.89 15.18
C GLU A 91 0.92 -11.30 15.04
N LYS A 92 0.80 -9.98 15.26
CA LYS A 92 -0.47 -9.27 15.34
C LYS A 92 -0.35 -7.87 14.77
N VAL A 93 -1.45 -7.36 14.22
CA VAL A 93 -1.59 -5.98 13.77
C VAL A 93 -2.96 -5.43 14.17
N ASP A 94 -3.02 -4.14 14.49
CA ASP A 94 -4.29 -3.47 14.77
C ASP A 94 -4.90 -2.93 13.48
N LEU A 95 -6.09 -3.43 13.13
CA LEU A 95 -6.81 -3.02 11.94
C LEU A 95 -8.16 -2.39 12.33
N SER A 96 -8.25 -1.07 12.24
CA SER A 96 -9.43 -0.30 12.67
C SER A 96 -9.83 -0.59 14.13
N ASN A 97 -8.85 -0.57 15.04
CA ASN A 97 -9.00 -0.88 16.47
C ASN A 97 -9.38 -2.34 16.77
N VAL A 98 -9.19 -3.25 15.81
CA VAL A 98 -9.34 -4.69 16.03
C VAL A 98 -7.99 -5.36 15.83
N CYS A 99 -7.47 -5.96 16.89
CA CYS A 99 -6.26 -6.75 16.83
C CYS A 99 -6.50 -8.04 16.04
N VAL A 100 -5.80 -8.21 14.92
CA VAL A 100 -5.87 -9.41 14.08
C VAL A 100 -4.55 -10.16 14.10
N ARG A 101 -4.62 -11.49 14.00
CA ARG A 101 -3.45 -12.35 13.93
C ARG A 101 -2.86 -12.33 12.52
N VAL A 102 -1.54 -12.22 12.45
CA VAL A 102 -0.77 -12.42 11.22
C VAL A 102 -0.49 -13.92 11.07
N VAL A 103 -0.91 -14.47 9.94
CA VAL A 103 -0.77 -15.90 9.62
C VAL A 103 0.46 -16.19 8.78
N GLU A 104 0.84 -15.24 7.93
CA GLU A 104 1.95 -15.37 6.99
C GLU A 104 2.49 -13.97 6.67
N VAL A 105 3.81 -13.89 6.51
CA VAL A 105 4.46 -12.73 5.91
C VAL A 105 5.35 -13.20 4.77
N SER A 106 5.13 -12.63 3.59
CA SER A 106 5.98 -12.83 2.41
C SER A 106 6.67 -11.53 2.04
N VAL A 107 7.96 -11.60 1.76
CA VAL A 107 8.80 -10.47 1.39
C VAL A 107 9.45 -10.75 0.05
N SER A 108 9.42 -9.75 -0.83
CA SER A 108 10.21 -9.76 -2.06
C SER A 108 10.89 -8.41 -2.23
N THR A 109 12.19 -8.45 -2.51
CA THR A 109 12.99 -7.28 -2.84
C THR A 109 13.29 -7.32 -4.32
N LYS A 110 13.21 -6.18 -5.00
CA LYS A 110 13.57 -6.05 -6.41
C LYS A 110 14.61 -4.97 -6.55
N ASP A 111 15.66 -5.28 -7.30
CA ASP A 111 16.63 -4.28 -7.70
C ASP A 111 16.03 -3.41 -8.82
N PHE A 112 16.10 -2.10 -8.65
CA PHE A 112 15.48 -1.16 -9.58
C PHE A 112 16.27 -1.06 -10.89
N GLU A 113 17.60 -1.11 -10.83
CA GLU A 113 18.47 -1.05 -12.01
C GLU A 113 18.30 -2.31 -12.86
N GLU A 114 18.24 -3.48 -12.24
CA GLU A 114 17.93 -4.75 -12.89
C GLU A 114 16.52 -4.73 -13.54
N PHE A 115 15.55 -4.12 -12.87
CA PHE A 115 14.20 -3.98 -13.43
C PHE A 115 14.18 -3.08 -14.67
N ILE A 116 14.88 -1.95 -14.64
CA ILE A 116 14.95 -0.99 -15.76
C ILE A 116 15.79 -1.52 -16.92
N SER A 117 16.92 -2.17 -16.65
CA SER A 117 17.80 -2.74 -17.69
C SER A 117 17.09 -3.78 -18.57
N LYS A 118 16.07 -4.47 -18.03
CA LYS A 118 15.24 -5.44 -18.75
C LYS A 118 14.07 -4.80 -19.50
N ALA A 119 13.82 -3.51 -19.30
CA ALA A 119 12.71 -2.81 -19.92
C ALA A 119 12.96 -2.57 -21.42
N LYS A 120 11.92 -2.73 -22.23
CA LYS A 120 11.95 -2.45 -23.66
C LYS A 120 10.94 -1.36 -23.99
N PRO A 121 11.24 -0.46 -24.94
CA PRO A 121 10.24 0.51 -25.41
C PRO A 121 8.98 -0.20 -25.92
N ILE A 122 7.82 0.31 -25.53
CA ILE A 122 6.51 -0.18 -25.99
C ILE A 122 5.78 0.95 -26.71
N LYS A 123 4.99 0.61 -27.73
CA LYS A 123 4.23 1.59 -28.52
C LYS A 123 2.98 2.08 -27.78
N SER A 124 2.37 1.23 -26.97
CA SER A 124 1.15 1.55 -26.23
C SER A 124 1.05 0.70 -24.96
N PHE A 125 0.31 1.19 -23.97
CA PHE A 125 0.00 0.48 -22.74
C PHE A 125 -1.41 0.80 -22.28
N SER A 126 -1.98 -0.09 -21.45
CA SER A 126 -3.26 0.11 -20.79
C SER A 126 -3.08 -0.02 -19.28
N LEU A 127 -3.74 0.86 -18.52
CA LEU A 127 -3.77 0.81 -17.06
C LEU A 127 -5.17 0.43 -16.60
N ARG A 128 -5.25 -0.60 -15.74
CA ARG A 128 -6.48 -0.98 -15.05
C ARG A 128 -6.35 -0.65 -13.57
N PHE A 129 -7.09 0.36 -13.10
CA PHE A 129 -7.16 0.69 -11.68
C PHE A 129 -8.03 -0.34 -10.95
N ARG A 130 -7.39 -1.19 -10.14
CA ARG A 130 -8.09 -2.22 -9.36
C ARG A 130 -8.82 -1.64 -8.14
N SER A 131 -8.33 -0.53 -7.60
CA SER A 131 -8.93 0.24 -6.52
C SER A 131 -9.23 1.66 -6.99
N PRO A 132 -10.11 2.41 -6.30
CA PRO A 132 -10.28 3.83 -6.55
C PRO A 132 -8.92 4.53 -6.61
N CYS A 133 -8.65 5.24 -7.72
CA CYS A 133 -7.40 5.95 -7.95
C CYS A 133 -7.71 7.44 -8.04
N PHE A 134 -7.18 8.20 -7.08
CA PHE A 134 -7.41 9.63 -7.00
C PHE A 134 -6.21 10.41 -7.52
N PHE A 135 -6.46 11.26 -8.52
CA PHE A 135 -5.47 12.22 -9.02
C PHE A 135 -5.84 13.62 -8.51
N ARG A 136 -4.90 14.29 -7.85
CA ARG A 136 -5.12 15.64 -7.30
C ARG A 136 -5.34 16.70 -8.38
N ARG A 137 -4.77 16.50 -9.57
CA ARG A 137 -4.97 17.37 -10.74
C ARG A 137 -5.86 16.65 -11.74
N THR A 138 -6.81 17.37 -12.30
CA THR A 138 -7.69 16.83 -13.35
C THR A 138 -6.89 16.56 -14.62
N PRO A 139 -7.31 15.61 -15.49
CA PRO A 139 -6.68 15.40 -16.79
C PRO A 139 -6.58 16.70 -17.61
N GLN A 140 -7.58 17.57 -17.53
CA GLN A 140 -7.59 18.88 -18.19
C GLN A 140 -6.49 19.80 -17.65
N ALA A 141 -6.28 19.86 -16.33
CA ALA A 141 -5.19 20.64 -15.75
C ALA A 141 -3.82 20.08 -16.14
N MET A 142 -3.69 18.75 -16.27
CA MET A 142 -2.47 18.11 -16.73
C MET A 142 -2.19 18.34 -18.22
N LEU A 143 -3.20 18.28 -19.09
CA LEU A 143 -3.07 18.59 -20.53
C LEU A 143 -2.62 20.04 -20.76
N LYS A 144 -3.11 21.00 -19.96
CA LYS A 144 -2.65 22.40 -20.03
C LYS A 144 -1.19 22.56 -19.60
N ALA A 145 -0.76 21.85 -18.56
CA ALA A 145 0.59 21.93 -18.02
C ALA A 145 1.62 21.15 -18.86
N TYR A 146 1.18 20.07 -19.50
CA TYR A 146 1.98 19.16 -20.32
C TYR A 146 1.22 18.83 -21.60
N PRO A 147 1.11 19.77 -22.55
CA PRO A 147 0.45 19.51 -23.81
C PRO A 147 1.12 18.34 -24.52
N SER A 148 0.31 17.38 -24.99
CA SER A 148 0.80 16.22 -25.72
C SER A 148 1.55 16.69 -26.96
N ARG A 149 2.82 16.31 -27.09
CA ARG A 149 3.62 16.56 -28.30
C ARG A 149 3.24 15.66 -29.49
N PHE A 150 2.16 14.90 -29.36
CA PHE A 150 1.62 14.06 -30.41
C PHE A 150 0.43 14.81 -31.03
N SER A 151 0.74 15.57 -32.09
CA SER A 151 -0.17 16.00 -33.15
C SER A 151 0.01 15.07 -34.34
#